data_AF-A0A936DTS8-F1
#
_entry.id   AF-A0A936DTS8-F1
#
_cell.length_a   1.000
_cell.length_b   1.000
_cell.length_c   1.000
_cell.angle_alpha   90.00
_cell.angle_beta   90.00
_cell.angle_gamma   90.00
#
_symmetry.space_group_name_H-M   'P 1'
#
loop_
_entity.id
_entity.type
_entity.pdbx_description
1 polymer ?
#
loop_
_entity_poly.entity_id
_entity_poly.type
_entity_poly.pdbx_seq_one_letter_code
_entity_poly.pdbx_strand_id
1 'polypeptide(L)'
;MEFNIVAWFWHLLNKNKNIQQSMSRKANCWDNAVAESFFKTIKSECIKNQIFEDIYEAKKHIFDYIERWYNTHRKHSSIGFMSPLQKNKLLTNRLDV
;
A
#
# COMPACT_ATOMS: atom_id res chain seq x y z
N MET A 1 -22.99 18.43 -10.99
CA MET A 1 -23.08 16.96 -11.08
C MET A 1 -21.89 16.42 -10.32
N GLU A 2 -22.07 15.97 -9.09
CA GLU A 2 -20.95 15.49 -8.27
C GLU A 2 -20.54 14.08 -8.70
N PHE A 3 -19.27 13.92 -9.05
CA PHE A 3 -18.70 12.62 -9.36
C PHE A 3 -18.50 11.83 -8.06
N ASN A 4 -19.32 10.79 -7.85
CA ASN A 4 -19.16 9.90 -6.71
C ASN A 4 -18.07 8.86 -7.01
N ILE A 5 -16.87 9.12 -6.51
CA ILE A 5 -15.69 8.26 -6.65
C ILE A 5 -15.96 6.82 -6.21
N VAL A 6 -16.77 6.63 -5.16
CA VAL A 6 -17.10 5.30 -4.63
C VAL A 6 -17.96 4.54 -5.63
N ALA A 7 -19.04 5.16 -6.11
CA ALA A 7 -19.93 4.54 -7.09
C ALA A 7 -19.21 4.19 -8.40
N TRP A 8 -18.33 5.08 -8.87
CA TRP A 8 -17.51 4.83 -10.05
C TRP A 8 -16.56 3.65 -9.85
N PHE A 9 -15.87 3.59 -8.70
CA PHE A 9 -14.93 2.52 -8.40
C PHE A 9 -15.64 1.16 -8.28
N TRP A 10 -16.83 1.13 -7.68
CA TRP A 10 -17.68 -0.06 -7.63
C TRP A 10 -18.04 -0.57 -9.02
N HIS A 11 -18.41 0.33 -9.93
CA HIS A 11 -18.71 -0.04 -11.32
C HIS A 11 -17.49 -0.64 -12.03
N LEU A 12 -16.30 -0.09 -11.79
CA LEU A 12 -15.05 -0.60 -12.35
C LEU A 12 -14.72 -2.01 -11.85
N LEU A 13 -14.89 -2.27 -10.55
CA LEU A 13 -14.65 -3.59 -9.96
C LEU A 13 -15.63 -4.63 -10.51
N ASN A 14 -16.92 -4.29 -10.58
CA ASN A 14 -17.96 -5.20 -11.08
C ASN A 14 -17.79 -5.61 -12.55
N LYS A 15 -17.08 -4.81 -13.36
CA LYS A 15 -16.73 -5.19 -14.73
C LYS A 15 -15.67 -6.29 -14.82
N ASN A 16 -14.86 -6.47 -13.77
CA ASN A 16 -13.77 -7.43 -13.74
C ASN A 16 -14.17 -8.68 -12.97
N LYS A 17 -14.64 -9.71 -13.68
CA LYS A 17 -15.07 -10.99 -13.07
C LYS A 17 -13.99 -11.73 -12.28
N ASN A 18 -12.71 -11.39 -12.50
CA ASN A 18 -11.57 -11.98 -11.80
C ASN A 18 -11.20 -11.23 -10.52
N ILE A 19 -11.89 -10.14 -10.19
CA ILE A 19 -11.66 -9.36 -8.97
C ILE A 19 -12.87 -9.53 -8.07
N GLN A 20 -12.67 -10.20 -6.93
CA GLN A 20 -13.68 -10.27 -5.88
C GLN A 20 -13.45 -9.12 -4.90
N GLN A 21 -14.43 -8.23 -4.78
CA GLN A 21 -14.38 -7.17 -3.77
C GLN A 21 -14.51 -7.79 -2.38
N SER A 22 -13.51 -7.60 -1.54
CA SER A 22 -13.59 -7.94 -0.12
C SER A 22 -14.01 -6.70 0.66
N MET A 23 -15.31 -6.60 1.00
CA MET A 23 -15.81 -5.59 1.91
C MET A 23 -16.00 -6.21 3.28
N SER A 24 -15.19 -5.79 4.23
CA SER A 24 -15.30 -6.16 5.63
C SER A 24 -16.63 -5.74 6.22
N ARG A 25 -17.15 -6.49 7.21
CA ARG A 25 -18.31 -6.04 7.98
C ARG A 25 -18.01 -4.71 8.66
N LYS A 26 -19.04 -3.88 8.83
CA LYS A 26 -18.96 -2.64 9.61
C LYS A 26 -18.36 -2.97 11.00
N ALA A 27 -17.38 -2.18 11.43
CA ALA A 27 -16.60 -2.35 12.67
C ALA A 27 -15.49 -3.42 12.68
N ASN A 28 -15.09 -3.98 11.53
CA ASN A 28 -13.84 -4.76 11.45
C ASN A 28 -12.63 -3.88 11.08
N CYS A 29 -11.93 -3.34 12.09
CA CYS A 29 -10.79 -2.43 11.88
C CYS A 29 -9.51 -3.14 11.40
N TRP A 30 -9.42 -4.45 11.56
CA TRP A 30 -8.22 -5.23 11.24
C TRP A 30 -7.88 -5.23 9.75
N ASP A 31 -8.91 -5.22 8.90
CA ASP A 31 -8.72 -5.27 7.45
C ASP A 31 -8.13 -3.96 6.90
N ASN A 32 -8.38 -2.83 7.56
CA ASN A 32 -7.79 -1.54 7.20
C ASN A 32 -6.46 -1.27 7.89
N ALA A 33 -6.15 -1.96 9.00
CA ALA A 33 -4.99 -1.68 9.84
C ALA A 33 -3.66 -1.72 9.08
N VAL A 34 -3.53 -2.63 8.11
CA VAL A 34 -2.32 -2.74 7.26
C VAL A 34 -2.16 -1.50 6.37
N ALA A 35 -3.24 -1.10 5.71
CA ALA A 35 -3.24 0.08 4.84
C ALA A 35 -3.00 1.36 5.66
N GLU A 36 -3.67 1.50 6.81
CA GLU A 36 -3.47 2.63 7.72
C GLU A 36 -2.03 2.73 8.22
N SER A 37 -1.43 1.60 8.63
CA SER A 37 -0.04 1.56 9.06
C SER A 37 0.91 1.99 7.94
N PHE A 38 0.67 1.53 6.71
CA PHE A 38 1.44 1.94 5.54
C PHE A 38 1.31 3.45 5.27
N PHE A 39 0.08 3.98 5.21
CA PHE A 39 -0.15 5.40 4.93
C PHE A 39 0.34 6.32 6.05
N LYS A 40 0.32 5.86 7.31
CA LYS A 40 0.96 6.58 8.41
C LYS A 40 2.46 6.69 8.18
N THR A 41 3.09 5.57 7.83
CA THR A 41 4.54 5.46 7.60
C THR A 41 4.99 6.35 6.44
N ILE A 42 4.31 6.29 5.29
CA ILE A 42 4.69 7.10 4.13
C ILE A 42 4.54 8.60 4.44
N LYS A 43 3.49 8.99 5.15
CA LYS A 43 3.29 10.39 5.54
C LYS A 43 4.41 10.85 6.47
N SER A 44 4.81 10.04 7.45
CA SER A 44 5.83 10.42 8.43
C SER A 44 7.24 10.42 7.87
N GLU A 45 7.61 9.41 7.07
CA GLU A 45 8.98 9.16 6.63
C GLU A 45 9.28 9.78 5.25
N CYS A 46 8.29 9.82 4.34
CA CYS A 46 8.49 10.31 2.97
C CYS A 46 7.97 11.74 2.77
N ILE A 47 6.82 12.11 3.35
CA ILE A 47 6.10 13.35 2.98
C ILE A 47 6.32 14.49 3.99
N LYS A 48 6.38 14.19 5.30
CA LYS A 48 6.25 15.18 6.39
C LYS A 48 7.14 16.43 6.24
N ASN A 49 8.36 16.28 5.72
CA ASN A 49 9.34 17.35 5.61
C ASN A 49 9.70 17.67 4.14
N GLN A 50 8.82 17.34 3.19
CA GLN A 50 9.03 17.59 1.77
C GLN A 50 8.04 18.63 1.27
N ILE A 51 8.53 19.53 0.43
CA ILE A 51 7.71 20.46 -0.35
C ILE A 51 7.95 20.09 -1.81
N PHE A 52 6.88 19.75 -2.52
CA PHE A 52 6.93 19.41 -3.93
C PHE A 52 6.47 20.60 -4.76
N GLU A 53 7.16 20.88 -5.84
CA GLU A 53 6.81 21.95 -6.78
C GLU A 53 5.58 21.58 -7.61
N ASP A 54 5.47 20.30 -7.98
CA ASP A 54 4.33 19.78 -8.73
C ASP A 54 3.96 18.32 -8.37
N ILE A 55 2.86 17.85 -8.96
CA ILE A 55 2.35 16.49 -8.72
C ILE A 55 3.23 15.40 -9.34
N TYR A 56 3.97 15.69 -10.40
CA TYR A 56 4.85 14.73 -11.06
C TYR A 56 6.07 14.45 -10.18
N GLU A 57 6.65 15.48 -9.59
CA GLU A 57 7.72 15.37 -8.61
C GLU A 57 7.27 14.55 -7.40
N ALA A 58 6.11 14.88 -6.82
CA ALA A 58 5.55 14.14 -5.69
C ALA A 58 5.35 12.66 -6.04
N LYS A 59 4.81 12.35 -7.22
CA LYS A 59 4.63 10.97 -7.72
C LYS A 59 5.95 10.24 -7.84
N LYS A 60 6.97 10.88 -8.44
CA LYS A 60 8.30 10.29 -8.61
C LYS A 60 8.95 10.01 -7.26
N HIS A 61 8.89 10.96 -6.33
CA HIS A 61 9.45 10.81 -4.99
C HIS A 61 8.76 9.69 -4.19
N ILE A 62 7.44 9.63 -4.24
CA ILE A 62 6.65 8.56 -3.61
C ILE A 62 6.98 7.20 -4.22
N PHE A 63 7.07 7.12 -5.55
CA PHE A 63 7.43 5.87 -6.24
C PHE A 63 8.82 5.40 -5.84
N ASP A 64 9.80 6.30 -5.85
CA ASP A 64 11.18 5.98 -5.47
C ASP A 64 11.26 5.50 -4.02
N TYR A 65 10.56 6.18 -3.11
CA TYR A 65 10.45 5.75 -1.72
C TYR A 65 9.87 4.34 -1.59
N ILE A 66 8.80 4.01 -2.32
CA ILE A 66 8.18 2.69 -2.24
C ILE A 66 9.12 1.61 -2.77
N GLU A 67 9.64 1.78 -3.99
CA GLU A 67 10.39 0.75 -4.69
C GLU A 67 11.82 0.60 -4.17
N ARG A 68 12.51 1.71 -3.89
CA ARG A 68 13.94 1.69 -3.55
C ARG A 68 14.22 1.71 -2.05
N TRP A 69 13.27 2.13 -1.22
CA TRP A 69 13.47 2.20 0.23
C TRP A 69 12.53 1.30 1.01
N TYR A 70 11.22 1.50 0.89
CA TYR A 70 10.22 0.79 1.68
C TYR A 70 10.26 -0.72 1.42
N ASN A 71 10.19 -1.14 0.16
CA ASN A 71 10.14 -2.56 -0.19
C ASN A 71 11.48 -3.28 0.06
N THR A 72 12.60 -2.61 -0.19
CA THR A 72 13.93 -3.25 -0.24
C THR A 72 14.70 -3.14 1.07
N HIS A 73 14.59 -2.02 1.82
CA HIS A 73 15.45 -1.70 2.96
C HIS A 73 14.70 -1.52 4.28
N ARG A 74 13.49 -0.94 4.26
CA ARG A 74 12.78 -0.59 5.48
C ARG A 74 12.40 -1.84 6.28
N LYS A 75 12.86 -1.93 7.53
CA LYS A 75 12.60 -3.07 8.41
C LYS A 75 11.28 -2.91 9.16
N HIS A 76 10.52 -4.00 9.28
CA HIS A 76 9.26 -4.02 10.01
C HIS A 76 9.34 -5.00 11.18
N SER A 77 9.06 -4.53 12.40
CA SER A 77 9.08 -5.35 13.61
C SER A 77 8.08 -6.51 13.53
N SER A 78 6.91 -6.28 12.90
CA SER A 78 5.86 -7.29 12.71
C SER A 78 6.27 -8.48 11.83
N ILE A 79 7.33 -8.37 11.02
CA ILE A 79 7.82 -9.45 10.15
C ILE A 79 9.24 -9.91 10.51
N GLY A 80 9.65 -9.70 11.76
CA GLY A 80 10.95 -10.15 12.27
C GLY A 80 12.11 -9.23 11.85
N PHE A 81 11.86 -7.92 11.78
CA PHE A 81 12.86 -6.90 11.40
C PHE A 81 13.47 -7.11 10.00
N MET A 82 12.68 -7.69 9.09
CA MET A 82 13.02 -7.84 7.67
C MET A 82 12.37 -6.73 6.85
N SER A 83 12.89 -6.50 5.65
CA SER A 83 12.18 -5.72 4.64
C SER A 83 11.07 -6.53 3.96
N PRO A 84 10.04 -5.88 3.39
CA PRO A 84 8.98 -6.57 2.65
C PRO A 84 9.51 -7.51 1.58
N LEU A 85 10.54 -7.10 0.81
CA LEU A 85 11.16 -7.93 -0.21
C LEU A 85 11.86 -9.15 0.38
N GLN A 86 12.59 -8.99 1.49
CA GLN A 86 13.23 -10.11 2.17
C GLN A 86 12.20 -11.11 2.67
N LYS A 87 11.11 -10.63 3.29
CA LYS A 87 10.02 -11.48 3.78
C LYS A 87 9.34 -12.21 2.64
N ASN A 88 9.08 -11.53 1.52
CA ASN A 88 8.47 -12.12 0.34
C ASN A 88 9.35 -13.26 -0.22
N LYS A 89 10.64 -13.02 -0.47
CA LYS A 89 11.59 -14.05 -0.93
C LYS A 89 11.60 -15.29 -0.04
N LEU A 90 11.56 -15.10 1.28
CA LEU A 90 11.51 -16.23 2.23
C LEU A 90 10.19 -17.01 2.16
N LEU A 91 9.07 -16.37 1.84
CA LEU A 91 7.78 -17.04 1.69
C LEU A 91 7.70 -17.79 0.36
N THR A 92 8.16 -17.19 -0.74
CA THR A 92 8.20 -17.85 -2.06
C THR A 92 9.06 -19.11 -2.01
N ASN A 93 10.28 -19.02 -1.47
CA ASN A 93 11.18 -20.17 -1.34
C ASN A 93 10.61 -21.32 -0.47
N ARG A 94 9.58 -21.06 0.35
CA ARG A 94 8.90 -22.09 1.16
C ARG A 94 7.72 -22.74 0.44
N LEU A 95 7.20 -22.10 -0.60
CA LEU A 95 6.09 -22.61 -1.42
C LEU A 95 6.59 -23.40 -2.64
N ASP A 96 7.86 -23.24 -3.00
CA ASP A 96 8.53 -23.96 -4.09
C ASP A 96 9.14 -25.33 -3.66
N VAL A 97 8.66 -25.91 -2.55
CA VAL A 97 9.06 -27.23 -2.00
C VAL A 97 7.83 -28.10 -1.78
#